data_AF-A0A2P8DTQ3-F1
#
_entry.id   AF-A0A2P8DTQ3-F1
#
_cell.length_a   1.000
_cell.length_b   1.000
_cell.length_c   1.000
_cell.angle_alpha   90.00
_cell.angle_beta   90.00
_cell.angle_gamma   90.00
#
_symmetry.space_group_name_H-M   'P 1'
#
loop_
_entity.id
_entity.type
_entity.pdbx_description
1 polymer ?
#
loop_
_entity_poly.entity_id
_entity_poly.type
_entity_poly.pdbx_seq_one_letter_code
_entity_poly.pdbx_strand_id
1 'polypeptide(L)'
;MTPRLGIVTIGQAPRTDIVPDLGSAFDGIEPVEHGALDGLDTAAIAALAPEQDEEVLVTRLRDGNPVRLAHHRIRPLVESAVARAEADEVAATLVVCTAPLGNLAHTRPVLAADSLLVHAVAGLAQGRTLGVVCPDPRQQEAALAKWWPHAGVPRTAAADPYGDEAPDAAADAVCRLADEGADLAVLDCMGYTEATRARASDVGSIPVLLARSVVAALAREMVR
;
A
#
# COMPACT_ATOMS: atom_id res chain seq x y z
N MET A 1 0.74 4.52 -29.56
CA MET A 1 -0.27 3.77 -28.79
C MET A 1 -0.18 4.27 -27.36
N THR A 2 -1.30 4.43 -26.67
CA THR A 2 -1.30 4.78 -25.24
C THR A 2 -0.61 3.64 -24.46
N PRO A 3 0.41 3.91 -23.63
CA PRO A 3 1.03 2.87 -22.83
C PRO A 3 0.01 2.30 -21.84
N ARG A 4 0.05 0.98 -21.62
CA ARG A 4 -0.84 0.27 -20.70
C ARG A 4 -0.08 -0.07 -19.42
N LEU A 5 -0.64 0.23 -18.25
CA LEU A 5 -0.05 -0.09 -16.95
C LEU A 5 -0.93 -1.12 -16.24
N GLY A 6 -0.36 -2.28 -15.91
CA GLY A 6 -1.00 -3.25 -15.05
C GLY A 6 -1.08 -2.71 -13.62
N ILE A 7 -2.24 -2.75 -12.99
CA ILE A 7 -2.42 -2.41 -11.57
C ILE A 7 -2.86 -3.69 -10.86
N VAL A 8 -1.95 -4.26 -10.07
CA VAL A 8 -2.19 -5.52 -9.35
C VAL A 8 -2.41 -5.25 -7.87
N THR A 9 -3.60 -5.57 -7.37
CA THR A 9 -3.94 -5.48 -5.94
C THR A 9 -3.89 -6.85 -5.25
N ILE A 10 -3.61 -6.87 -3.95
CA ILE A 10 -3.73 -8.09 -3.12
C ILE A 10 -5.20 -8.47 -2.82
N GLY A 11 -6.15 -7.58 -3.13
CA GLY A 11 -7.60 -7.85 -3.01
C GLY A 11 -8.21 -8.29 -4.34
N GLN A 12 -9.44 -7.86 -4.59
CA GLN A 12 -10.11 -8.01 -5.89
C GLN A 12 -10.03 -6.71 -6.69
N ALA A 13 -9.98 -6.83 -8.02
CA ALA A 13 -10.11 -5.72 -8.94
C ALA A 13 -11.56 -5.62 -9.50
N PRO A 14 -12.00 -4.44 -9.98
CA PRO A 14 -11.30 -3.15 -9.87
C PRO A 14 -11.34 -2.59 -8.44
N ARG A 15 -10.33 -1.81 -8.07
CA ARG A 15 -10.28 -1.08 -6.78
C ARG A 15 -10.76 0.35 -6.98
N THR A 16 -12.06 0.55 -6.74
CA THR A 16 -12.72 1.87 -6.89
C THR A 16 -12.23 2.93 -5.90
N ASP A 17 -11.51 2.54 -4.85
CA ASP A 17 -10.93 3.42 -3.84
C ASP A 17 -9.45 3.77 -4.08
N ILE A 18 -8.78 3.11 -5.02
CA ILE A 18 -7.36 3.34 -5.33
C ILE A 18 -7.22 3.92 -6.74
N VAL A 19 -7.79 3.27 -7.76
CA VAL A 19 -7.51 3.61 -9.16
C VAL A 19 -8.01 5.01 -9.54
N PRO A 20 -9.20 5.48 -9.11
CA PRO A 20 -9.62 6.85 -9.38
C PRO A 20 -8.68 7.91 -8.78
N ASP A 21 -8.18 7.68 -7.56
CA ASP A 21 -7.23 8.57 -6.89
C ASP A 21 -5.87 8.60 -7.61
N LEU A 22 -5.45 7.46 -8.16
CA LEU A 22 -4.26 7.35 -9.00
C LEU A 22 -4.48 7.92 -10.41
N GLY A 23 -5.73 8.11 -10.83
CA GLY A 23 -6.10 8.44 -12.21
C GLY A 23 -5.41 9.69 -12.74
N SER A 24 -5.36 10.76 -11.94
CA SER A 24 -4.66 12.00 -12.32
C SER A 24 -3.14 11.84 -12.48
N ALA A 25 -2.54 10.88 -11.77
CA ALA A 25 -1.13 10.57 -11.92
C ALA A 25 -0.85 9.79 -13.22
N PHE A 26 -1.88 9.16 -13.79
CA PHE A 26 -1.78 8.29 -14.96
C PHE A 26 -2.52 8.84 -16.19
N ASP A 27 -2.72 10.17 -16.27
CA ASP A 27 -3.23 10.83 -17.47
C ASP A 27 -2.41 10.43 -18.71
N GLY A 28 -3.09 9.88 -19.71
CA GLY A 28 -2.44 9.38 -20.94
C GLY A 28 -1.84 7.97 -20.82
N ILE A 29 -2.16 7.24 -19.75
CA ILE A 29 -1.83 5.83 -19.55
C ILE A 29 -3.15 5.07 -19.39
N GLU A 30 -3.27 3.90 -20.00
CA GLU A 30 -4.43 3.03 -19.85
C GLU A 30 -4.21 2.04 -18.69
N PRO A 31 -4.97 2.13 -17.58
CA PRO A 31 -4.86 1.17 -16.48
C PRO A 31 -5.52 -0.16 -16.83
N VAL A 32 -4.85 -1.27 -16.50
CA VAL A 32 -5.37 -2.64 -16.63
C VAL A 32 -5.35 -3.29 -15.24
N GLU A 33 -6.52 -3.47 -14.63
CA GLU A 33 -6.63 -3.89 -13.24
C GLU A 33 -6.77 -5.41 -13.08
N HIS A 34 -5.98 -5.99 -12.16
CA HIS A 34 -6.09 -7.39 -11.75
C HIS A 34 -5.97 -7.52 -10.23
N GLY A 35 -6.79 -8.37 -9.63
CA GLY A 35 -6.75 -8.69 -8.20
C GLY A 35 -6.20 -10.09 -7.93
N ALA A 36 -5.37 -10.23 -6.90
CA ALA A 36 -4.92 -11.54 -6.42
C ALA A 36 -6.11 -12.46 -6.05
N LEU A 37 -7.24 -11.89 -5.62
CA LEU A 37 -8.44 -12.61 -5.23
C LEU A 37 -9.50 -12.72 -6.33
N ASP A 38 -9.18 -12.30 -7.56
CA ASP A 38 -10.14 -12.37 -8.66
C ASP A 38 -10.51 -13.83 -8.99
N GLY A 39 -11.81 -14.09 -9.13
CA GLY A 39 -12.34 -15.43 -9.43
C GLY A 39 -12.42 -16.37 -8.22
N LEU A 40 -11.91 -15.97 -7.05
CA LEU A 40 -12.11 -16.73 -5.81
C LEU A 40 -13.51 -16.49 -5.25
N ASP A 41 -14.11 -17.55 -4.72
CA ASP A 41 -15.37 -17.47 -3.97
C ASP A 41 -15.13 -17.10 -2.50
N THR A 42 -16.21 -16.87 -1.76
CA THR A 42 -16.16 -16.49 -0.34
C THR A 42 -15.44 -17.52 0.53
N ALA A 43 -15.58 -18.82 0.24
CA ALA A 43 -14.96 -19.87 1.04
C ALA A 43 -13.44 -19.93 0.81
N ALA A 44 -13.02 -19.79 -0.45
CA ALA A 44 -11.61 -19.71 -0.82
C ALA A 44 -10.94 -18.48 -0.22
N ILE A 45 -11.62 -17.32 -0.24
CA ILE A 45 -11.12 -16.10 0.41
C ILE A 45 -11.02 -16.28 1.94
N ALA A 46 -12.03 -16.89 2.57
CA ALA A 46 -12.00 -17.15 4.01
C ALA A 46 -10.83 -18.06 4.42
N ALA A 47 -10.45 -19.03 3.57
CA ALA A 47 -9.30 -19.90 3.80
C ALA A 47 -7.93 -19.17 3.75
N LEU A 48 -7.89 -17.93 3.24
CA LEU A 48 -6.69 -17.10 3.23
C LEU A 48 -6.56 -16.23 4.49
N ALA A 49 -7.54 -16.25 5.40
CA ALA A 49 -7.51 -15.47 6.63
C ALA A 49 -6.28 -15.84 7.49
N PRO A 50 -5.68 -14.88 8.20
CA PRO A 50 -4.55 -15.13 9.09
C PRO A 50 -4.99 -15.86 10.37
N GLU A 51 -4.16 -16.79 10.83
CA GLU A 51 -4.22 -17.32 12.20
C GLU A 51 -3.73 -16.26 13.19
N GLN A 52 -3.79 -16.53 14.51
CA GLN A 52 -3.52 -15.53 15.55
C GLN A 52 -2.10 -14.93 15.48
N ASP A 53 -1.09 -15.73 15.14
CA ASP A 53 0.33 -15.35 15.18
C ASP A 53 0.93 -15.07 13.79
N GLU A 54 0.10 -15.07 12.75
CA GLU A 54 0.55 -14.85 11.38
C GLU A 54 0.66 -13.35 11.03
N GLU A 55 1.54 -13.01 10.10
CA GLU A 55 1.57 -11.65 9.55
C GLU A 55 0.30 -11.38 8.74
N VAL A 56 -0.34 -10.24 9.03
CA VAL A 56 -1.62 -9.83 8.44
C VAL A 56 -1.38 -8.85 7.31
N LEU A 57 -2.18 -8.97 6.26
CA LEU A 57 -2.40 -7.94 5.25
C LEU A 57 -3.86 -7.52 5.28
N VAL A 58 -4.13 -6.23 5.09
CA VAL A 58 -5.49 -5.69 5.00
C VAL A 58 -5.73 -5.18 3.59
N THR A 59 -6.86 -5.55 3.00
CA THR A 59 -7.29 -5.10 1.66
C THR A 59 -8.81 -5.02 1.59
N ARG A 60 -9.34 -4.70 0.41
CA ARG A 60 -10.78 -4.67 0.11
C ARG A 60 -11.16 -5.64 -0.98
N LEU A 61 -12.37 -6.19 -0.86
CA LEU A 61 -13.07 -6.93 -1.90
C LEU A 61 -13.77 -5.96 -2.86
N ARG A 62 -14.30 -6.49 -3.96
CA ARG A 62 -14.99 -5.69 -4.99
C ARG A 62 -16.25 -5.00 -4.46
N ASP A 63 -16.90 -5.59 -3.47
CA ASP A 63 -18.07 -5.03 -2.79
C ASP A 63 -17.72 -3.96 -1.73
N GLY A 64 -16.43 -3.66 -1.55
CA GLY A 64 -15.91 -2.68 -0.61
C GLY A 64 -15.66 -3.22 0.81
N ASN A 65 -16.03 -4.47 1.10
CA ASN A 65 -15.78 -5.06 2.41
C ASN A 65 -14.27 -5.24 2.65
N PRO A 66 -13.75 -4.84 3.82
CA PRO A 66 -12.37 -5.11 4.17
C PRO A 66 -12.18 -6.60 4.47
N VAL A 67 -11.02 -7.13 4.09
CA VAL A 67 -10.61 -8.50 4.39
C VAL A 67 -9.17 -8.51 4.90
N ARG A 68 -8.90 -9.42 5.83
CA ARG A 68 -7.57 -9.70 6.37
C ARG A 68 -7.06 -11.00 5.77
N LEU A 69 -5.83 -10.99 5.28
CA LEU A 69 -5.20 -12.12 4.60
C LEU A 69 -3.88 -12.44 5.28
N ALA A 70 -3.52 -13.72 5.36
CA ALA A 70 -2.20 -14.14 5.79
C ALA A 70 -1.17 -13.75 4.71
N HIS A 71 -0.13 -13.02 5.11
CA HIS A 71 0.91 -12.53 4.21
C HIS A 71 1.50 -13.65 3.35
N HIS A 72 1.96 -14.73 3.99
CA HIS A 72 2.63 -15.83 3.30
C HIS A 72 1.74 -16.57 2.28
N ARG A 73 0.39 -16.47 2.40
CA ARG A 73 -0.57 -17.11 1.48
C ARG A 73 -0.83 -16.28 0.22
N ILE A 74 -0.55 -14.97 0.24
CA ILE A 74 -0.97 -14.08 -0.87
C ILE A 74 -0.02 -14.09 -2.05
N ARG A 75 1.28 -14.35 -1.82
CA ARG A 75 2.33 -14.19 -2.84
C ARG A 75 2.05 -14.95 -4.15
N PRO A 76 1.67 -16.25 -4.15
CA PRO A 76 1.37 -16.98 -5.39
C PRO A 76 0.17 -16.41 -6.17
N LEU A 77 -0.80 -15.85 -5.44
CA LEU A 77 -2.00 -15.23 -6.03
C LEU A 77 -1.65 -13.89 -6.69
N VAL A 78 -0.74 -13.12 -6.08
CA VAL A 78 -0.19 -11.90 -6.68
C VAL A 78 0.62 -12.23 -7.93
N GLU A 79 1.50 -13.23 -7.90
CA GLU A 79 2.27 -13.67 -9.08
C GLU A 79 1.33 -14.09 -10.23
N SER A 80 0.23 -14.78 -9.91
CA SER A 80 -0.80 -15.13 -10.90
C SER A 80 -1.50 -13.89 -11.48
N ALA A 81 -1.78 -12.87 -10.67
CA ALA A 81 -2.37 -11.62 -11.14
C ALA A 81 -1.39 -10.80 -12.00
N VAL A 82 -0.10 -10.79 -11.65
CA VAL A 82 0.97 -10.20 -12.48
C VAL A 82 1.03 -10.88 -13.84
N ALA A 83 1.00 -12.21 -13.89
CA ALA A 83 1.00 -12.96 -15.15
C ALA A 83 -0.21 -12.63 -16.03
N ARG A 84 -1.40 -12.41 -15.45
CA ARG A 84 -2.59 -11.97 -16.20
C ARG A 84 -2.40 -10.56 -16.76
N ALA A 85 -1.85 -9.62 -15.98
CA ALA A 85 -1.53 -8.29 -16.47
C ALA A 85 -0.51 -8.33 -17.63
N GLU A 86 0.50 -9.20 -17.55
CA GLU A 86 1.49 -9.40 -18.62
C GLU A 86 0.87 -10.00 -19.89
N ALA A 87 -0.10 -10.91 -19.74
CA ALA A 87 -0.87 -11.48 -20.87
C ALA A 87 -1.73 -10.42 -21.56
N ASP A 88 -2.16 -9.39 -20.83
CA ASP A 88 -2.80 -8.19 -21.37
C ASP A 88 -1.79 -7.20 -21.96
N GLU A 89 -0.54 -7.61 -22.20
CA GLU A 89 0.48 -6.83 -22.89
C GLU A 89 0.80 -5.44 -22.28
N VAL A 90 0.66 -5.29 -20.95
CA VAL A 90 1.02 -4.04 -20.24
C VAL A 90 2.51 -3.73 -20.33
N ALA A 91 2.89 -2.45 -20.41
CA ALA A 91 4.30 -2.04 -20.48
C ALA A 91 5.05 -2.32 -19.17
N ALA A 92 4.36 -2.20 -18.04
CA ALA A 92 4.83 -2.52 -16.70
C ALA A 92 3.64 -2.88 -15.79
N THR A 93 3.92 -3.44 -14.62
CA THR A 93 2.91 -3.77 -13.61
C THR A 93 3.24 -3.11 -12.27
N LEU A 94 2.34 -2.29 -11.75
CA LEU A 94 2.39 -1.72 -10.41
C LEU A 94 1.65 -2.65 -9.43
N VAL A 95 2.37 -3.22 -8.46
CA VAL A 95 1.78 -4.01 -7.39
C VAL A 95 1.44 -3.08 -6.22
N VAL A 96 0.16 -2.82 -6.01
CA VAL A 96 -0.36 -1.85 -5.03
C VAL A 96 -0.50 -2.46 -3.63
N CYS A 97 0.64 -2.88 -3.05
CA CYS A 97 0.76 -3.30 -1.66
C CYS A 97 2.04 -2.74 -1.05
N THR A 98 1.97 -2.20 0.16
CA THR A 98 3.15 -1.67 0.87
C THR A 98 3.83 -2.71 1.75
N ALA A 99 3.28 -3.92 1.88
CA ALA A 99 3.96 -5.01 2.55
C ALA A 99 4.96 -5.69 1.60
N PRO A 100 6.14 -6.11 2.10
CA PRO A 100 7.15 -6.73 1.24
C PRO A 100 6.70 -8.11 0.79
N LEU A 101 6.52 -8.32 -0.51
CA LEU A 101 6.15 -9.63 -1.09
C LEU A 101 7.36 -10.42 -1.63
N GLY A 102 8.57 -9.88 -1.39
CA GLY A 102 9.82 -10.40 -1.94
C GLY A 102 9.89 -10.27 -3.46
N ASN A 103 10.79 -11.04 -4.07
CA ASN A 103 10.94 -11.06 -5.52
C ASN A 103 9.77 -11.84 -6.13
N LEU A 104 8.89 -11.14 -6.87
CA LEU A 104 7.79 -11.75 -7.61
C LEU A 104 8.29 -12.33 -8.93
N ALA A 105 7.72 -13.44 -9.39
CA ALA A 105 7.94 -13.91 -10.76
C ALA A 105 7.32 -12.93 -11.76
N HIS A 106 8.09 -12.49 -12.75
CA HIS A 106 7.64 -11.57 -13.79
C HIS A 106 8.48 -11.71 -15.07
N THR A 107 7.90 -11.34 -16.22
CA THR A 107 8.56 -11.25 -17.53
C THR A 107 8.64 -9.81 -18.05
N ARG A 108 7.86 -8.91 -17.48
CA ARG A 108 7.87 -7.46 -17.73
C ARG A 108 8.26 -6.70 -16.45
N PRO A 109 8.61 -5.40 -16.52
CA PRO A 109 8.95 -4.63 -15.33
C PRO A 109 7.83 -4.64 -14.28
N VAL A 110 8.19 -4.97 -13.04
CA VAL A 110 7.29 -4.86 -11.88
C VAL A 110 7.74 -3.71 -10.98
N LEU A 111 6.82 -2.80 -10.71
CA LEU A 111 6.96 -1.69 -9.79
C LEU A 111 6.32 -2.10 -8.47
N ALA A 112 7.13 -2.45 -7.48
CA ALA A 112 6.65 -2.86 -6.17
C ALA A 112 6.43 -1.62 -5.28
N ALA A 113 5.19 -1.36 -4.85
CA ALA A 113 4.85 -0.16 -4.10
C ALA A 113 5.60 -0.07 -2.76
N ASP A 114 5.85 -1.20 -2.10
CA ASP A 114 6.66 -1.26 -0.87
C ASP A 114 8.08 -0.70 -1.09
N SER A 115 8.79 -1.19 -2.12
CA SER A 115 10.16 -0.77 -2.41
C SER A 115 10.24 0.69 -2.84
N LEU A 116 9.34 1.10 -3.74
CA LEU A 116 9.25 2.51 -4.18
C LEU A 116 9.03 3.44 -3.00
N LEU A 117 8.10 3.09 -2.10
CA LEU A 117 7.78 3.89 -0.93
C LEU A 117 8.95 3.95 0.04
N VAL A 118 9.56 2.81 0.38
CA VAL A 118 10.66 2.75 1.35
C VAL A 118 11.83 3.64 0.93
N HIS A 119 12.28 3.51 -0.33
CA HIS A 119 13.44 4.28 -0.80
C HIS A 119 13.14 5.79 -0.90
N ALA A 120 11.95 6.16 -1.35
CA ALA A 120 11.57 7.57 -1.45
C ALA A 120 11.46 8.22 -0.07
N VAL A 121 10.76 7.56 0.86
CA VAL A 121 10.58 8.04 2.22
C VAL A 121 11.90 8.07 2.98
N ALA A 122 12.79 7.08 2.80
CA ALA A 122 14.11 7.09 3.41
C ALA A 122 14.97 8.30 2.95
N GLY A 123 14.89 8.65 1.67
CA GLY A 123 15.53 9.86 1.13
C GLY A 123 14.97 11.15 1.75
N LEU A 124 13.66 11.19 2.02
CA LEU A 124 13.02 12.31 2.69
C LEU A 124 13.32 12.34 4.20
N ALA A 125 13.40 11.19 4.87
CA ALA A 125 13.58 11.07 6.31
C ALA A 125 15.04 11.27 6.78
N GLN A 126 15.96 11.67 5.90
CA GLN A 126 17.37 11.83 6.27
C GLN A 126 17.55 12.76 7.48
N GLY A 127 18.20 12.22 8.53
CA GLY A 127 18.46 12.94 9.78
C GLY A 127 17.22 13.19 10.66
N ARG A 128 16.09 12.55 10.36
CA ARG A 128 14.79 12.71 11.03
C ARG A 128 14.29 11.38 11.56
N THR A 129 13.56 11.40 12.66
CA THR A 129 12.87 10.24 13.21
C THR A 129 11.59 9.98 12.41
N LEU A 130 11.49 8.82 11.77
CA LEU A 130 10.30 8.43 10.99
C LEU A 130 9.21 7.84 11.90
N GLY A 131 8.01 8.38 11.81
CA GLY A 131 6.77 7.77 12.28
C GLY A 131 6.09 6.97 11.15
N VAL A 132 5.61 5.77 11.45
CA VAL A 132 4.95 4.89 10.48
C VAL A 132 3.57 4.52 11.01
N VAL A 133 2.53 4.85 10.25
CA VAL A 133 1.16 4.42 10.53
C VAL A 133 0.84 3.22 9.65
N CYS A 134 0.62 2.05 10.27
CA CYS A 134 0.23 0.83 9.58
C CYS A 134 -1.27 0.51 9.77
N PRO A 135 -1.90 -0.28 8.88
CA PRO A 135 -3.35 -0.42 8.89
C PRO A 135 -3.89 -1.38 9.96
N ASP A 136 -3.04 -2.24 10.54
CA ASP A 136 -3.43 -3.16 11.62
C ASP A 136 -2.38 -3.16 12.75
N PRO A 137 -2.78 -3.21 14.03
CA PRO A 137 -1.83 -3.30 15.15
C PRO A 137 -0.85 -4.47 15.04
N ARG A 138 -1.25 -5.58 14.42
CA ARG A 138 -0.41 -6.76 14.19
C ARG A 138 0.70 -6.54 13.16
N GLN A 139 0.69 -5.40 12.46
CA GLN A 139 1.72 -5.06 11.47
C GLN A 139 2.80 -4.12 12.01
N GLN A 140 2.71 -3.65 13.26
CA GLN A 140 3.68 -2.70 13.80
C GLN A 140 5.10 -3.30 13.87
N GLU A 141 5.23 -4.55 14.31
CA GLU A 141 6.54 -5.22 14.35
C GLU A 141 7.13 -5.42 12.93
N ALA A 142 6.30 -5.84 11.97
CA ALA A 142 6.70 -5.96 10.57
C ALA A 142 7.09 -4.61 9.97
N ALA A 143 6.36 -3.54 10.29
CA ALA A 143 6.70 -2.19 9.88
C ALA A 143 8.05 -1.75 10.48
N LEU A 144 8.31 -1.98 11.77
CA LEU A 144 9.61 -1.71 12.37
C LEU A 144 10.73 -2.43 11.62
N ALA A 145 10.57 -3.73 11.36
CA ALA A 145 11.56 -4.54 10.64
C ALA A 145 11.79 -4.05 9.20
N LYS A 146 10.73 -3.67 8.49
CA LYS A 146 10.78 -3.12 7.13
C LYS A 146 11.54 -1.80 7.07
N TRP A 147 11.27 -0.88 8.01
CA TRP A 147 11.76 0.49 7.94
C TRP A 147 13.13 0.69 8.59
N TRP A 148 13.47 -0.13 9.60
CA TRP A 148 14.72 -0.03 10.36
C TRP A 148 15.98 0.09 9.50
N PRO A 149 16.19 -0.75 8.46
CA PRO A 149 17.42 -0.72 7.67
C PRO A 149 17.59 0.57 6.84
N HIS A 150 16.52 1.34 6.65
CA HIS A 150 16.47 2.46 5.70
C HIS A 150 16.32 3.83 6.38
N ALA A 151 15.64 3.88 7.52
CA ALA A 151 15.30 5.13 8.22
C ALA A 151 15.76 5.16 9.68
N GLY A 152 16.54 4.17 10.14
CA GLY A 152 16.85 4.01 11.56
C GLY A 152 15.64 3.55 12.34
N VAL A 153 15.62 3.75 13.66
CA VAL A 153 14.54 3.24 14.53
C VAL A 153 13.25 4.02 14.32
N PRO A 154 12.21 3.46 13.65
CA PRO A 154 10.97 4.20 13.47
C PRO A 154 10.16 4.20 14.77
N ARG A 155 9.20 5.12 14.86
CA ARG A 155 8.02 4.99 15.74
C ARG A 155 6.89 4.38 14.92
N THR A 156 6.10 3.51 15.52
CA THR A 156 4.96 2.88 14.84
C THR A 156 3.67 3.11 15.59
N ALA A 157 2.61 3.38 14.86
CA ALA A 157 1.24 3.38 15.35
C ALA A 157 0.35 2.65 14.34
N ALA A 158 -0.84 2.24 14.78
CA ALA A 158 -1.81 1.60 13.92
C ALA A 158 -3.10 2.39 13.83
N ALA A 159 -3.67 2.47 12.63
CA ALA A 159 -4.98 3.06 12.36
C ALA A 159 -5.62 2.37 11.14
N ASP A 160 -6.85 1.89 11.25
CA ASP A 160 -7.53 1.25 10.12
C ASP A 160 -7.74 2.28 8.98
N PRO A 161 -7.32 1.99 7.73
CA PRO A 161 -7.48 2.91 6.60
C PRO A 161 -8.93 2.97 6.07
N TYR A 162 -9.84 2.13 6.56
CA TYR A 162 -11.20 2.01 6.05
C TYR A 162 -12.26 2.42 7.07
N GLY A 163 -13.39 2.91 6.55
CA GLY A 163 -14.50 3.41 7.36
C GLY A 163 -14.46 4.93 7.55
N ASP A 164 -15.56 5.47 8.07
CA ASP A 164 -15.75 6.93 8.20
C ASP A 164 -14.80 7.55 9.24
N GLU A 165 -14.35 6.76 10.21
CA GLU A 165 -13.41 7.18 11.26
C GLU A 165 -11.95 7.17 10.82
N ALA A 166 -11.62 6.62 9.64
CA ALA A 166 -10.24 6.43 9.20
C ALA A 166 -9.41 7.75 9.15
N PRO A 167 -9.95 8.91 8.71
CA PRO A 167 -9.19 10.16 8.76
C PRO A 167 -8.83 10.60 10.19
N ASP A 168 -9.75 10.50 11.14
CA ASP A 168 -9.51 10.89 12.53
C ASP A 168 -8.60 9.88 13.23
N ALA A 169 -8.78 8.58 13.00
CA ALA A 169 -7.91 7.54 13.56
C ALA A 169 -6.45 7.68 13.10
N ALA A 170 -6.23 8.01 11.82
CA ALA A 170 -4.88 8.26 11.31
C ALA A 170 -4.28 9.57 11.85
N ALA A 171 -5.10 10.60 12.02
CA ALA A 171 -4.69 11.84 12.68
C ALA A 171 -4.22 11.60 14.12
N ASP A 172 -4.99 10.85 14.91
CA ASP A 172 -4.63 10.49 16.29
C ASP A 172 -3.32 9.67 16.34
N ALA A 173 -3.14 8.74 15.40
CA ALA A 173 -1.90 7.98 15.26
C ALA A 173 -0.70 8.88 14.94
N VAL A 174 -0.85 9.84 14.03
CA VAL A 174 0.22 10.80 13.68
C VAL A 174 0.55 11.71 14.86
N CYS A 175 -0.44 12.23 15.58
CA CYS A 175 -0.22 13.05 16.78
C CYS A 175 0.56 12.28 17.85
N ARG A 176 0.19 11.01 18.11
CA ARG A 176 0.92 10.15 19.04
C ARG A 176 2.38 9.95 18.61
N LEU A 177 2.61 9.71 17.33
CA LEU A 177 3.98 9.54 16.81
C LEU A 177 4.81 10.82 16.98
N ALA A 178 4.20 12.00 16.79
CA ALA A 178 4.85 13.28 17.03
C ALA A 178 5.20 13.47 18.53
N ASP A 179 4.28 13.14 19.43
CA ASP A 179 4.52 13.17 20.89
C ASP A 179 5.64 12.20 21.32
N GLU A 180 5.81 11.10 20.59
CA GLU A 180 6.89 10.12 20.77
C GLU A 180 8.20 10.49 20.05
N GLY A 181 8.27 11.71 19.49
CA GLY A 181 9.47 12.30 18.90
C GLY A 181 9.70 11.99 17.43
N ALA A 182 8.68 11.59 16.66
CA ALA A 182 8.77 11.55 15.20
C ALA A 182 8.83 12.99 14.63
N ASP A 183 9.64 13.19 13.59
CA ASP A 183 9.79 14.47 12.88
C ASP A 183 9.03 14.49 11.54
N LEU A 184 8.61 13.31 11.06
CA LEU A 184 7.95 13.05 9.78
C LEU A 184 7.13 11.76 9.93
N ALA A 185 5.91 11.72 9.41
CA ALA A 185 5.10 10.51 9.39
C ALA A 185 4.85 10.00 7.96
N VAL A 186 4.72 8.68 7.80
CA VAL A 186 4.19 8.03 6.59
C VAL A 186 2.96 7.20 6.92
N LEU A 187 1.90 7.40 6.14
CA LEU A 187 0.72 6.54 6.12
C LEU A 187 1.04 5.32 5.21
N ASP A 188 1.54 4.24 5.81
CA ASP A 188 2.14 3.08 5.13
C ASP A 188 1.10 2.02 4.72
N CYS A 189 0.09 2.44 3.96
CA CYS A 189 -0.86 1.54 3.33
C CYS A 189 -1.42 2.17 2.06
N MET A 190 -1.61 1.34 1.03
CA MET A 190 -2.33 1.78 -0.17
C MET A 190 -3.81 2.11 0.11
N GLY A 191 -4.38 1.72 1.26
CA GLY A 191 -5.76 2.00 1.66
C GLY A 191 -6.01 3.42 2.19
N TYR A 192 -5.00 4.10 2.74
CA TYR A 192 -5.16 5.49 3.22
C TYR A 192 -5.38 6.44 2.06
N THR A 193 -6.19 7.49 2.27
CA THR A 193 -6.59 8.43 1.21
C THR A 193 -5.96 9.81 1.39
N GLU A 194 -6.16 10.69 0.41
CA GLU A 194 -5.80 12.10 0.58
C GLU A 194 -6.59 12.77 1.72
N ALA A 195 -7.85 12.39 1.93
CA ALA A 195 -8.63 12.88 3.06
C ALA A 195 -7.99 12.49 4.40
N THR A 196 -7.46 11.26 4.49
CA THR A 196 -6.70 10.78 5.66
C THR A 196 -5.44 11.62 5.87
N ARG A 197 -4.64 11.83 4.82
CA ARG A 197 -3.40 12.63 4.89
C ARG A 197 -3.67 14.09 5.25
N ALA A 198 -4.68 14.70 4.63
CA ALA A 198 -5.08 16.08 4.88
C ALA A 198 -5.51 16.25 6.34
N ARG A 199 -6.38 15.36 6.84
CA ARG A 199 -6.83 15.40 8.23
C ARG A 199 -5.66 15.29 9.22
N ALA A 200 -4.75 14.34 9.00
CA ALA A 200 -3.56 14.18 9.84
C ALA A 200 -2.61 15.39 9.75
N SER A 201 -2.49 16.03 8.58
CA SER A 201 -1.67 17.23 8.39
C SER A 201 -2.29 18.47 9.05
N ASP A 202 -3.61 18.57 9.09
CA ASP A 202 -4.34 19.71 9.67
C ASP A 202 -4.23 19.77 11.19
N VAL A 203 -4.18 18.60 11.86
CA VAL A 203 -4.10 18.52 13.33
C VAL A 203 -2.70 18.21 13.85
N GLY A 204 -1.87 17.57 13.03
CA GLY A 204 -0.52 17.17 13.40
C GLY A 204 0.45 18.35 13.36
N SER A 205 1.57 18.18 14.07
CA SER A 205 2.68 19.14 14.10
C SER A 205 3.84 18.76 13.16
N ILE A 206 3.72 17.63 12.46
CA ILE A 206 4.76 17.07 11.60
C ILE A 206 4.25 16.81 10.19
N PRO A 207 5.12 16.83 9.15
CA PRO A 207 4.70 16.51 7.79
C PRO A 207 4.21 15.07 7.67
N VAL A 208 3.20 14.84 6.82
CA VAL A 208 2.60 13.52 6.60
C VAL A 208 2.71 13.13 5.12
N LEU A 209 3.40 12.01 4.87
CA LEU A 209 3.52 11.38 3.56
C LEU A 209 2.43 10.32 3.38
N LEU A 210 1.95 10.17 2.14
CA LEU A 210 0.92 9.20 1.79
C LEU A 210 1.49 8.19 0.80
N ALA A 211 1.40 6.90 1.16
CA ALA A 211 1.93 5.82 0.33
C ALA A 211 1.44 5.89 -1.11
N ARG A 212 0.12 5.99 -1.31
CA ARG A 212 -0.45 5.97 -2.66
C ARG A 212 0.02 7.14 -3.54
N SER A 213 0.21 8.35 -3.00
CA SER A 213 0.63 9.51 -3.79
C SER A 213 2.11 9.44 -4.18
N VAL A 214 2.97 9.05 -3.23
CA VAL A 214 4.41 8.86 -3.49
C VAL A 214 4.64 7.78 -4.54
N VAL A 215 3.96 6.63 -4.39
CA VAL A 215 4.08 5.50 -5.31
C VAL A 215 3.57 5.88 -6.70
N ALA A 216 2.42 6.57 -6.80
CA ALA A 216 1.89 7.02 -8.09
C ALA A 216 2.86 7.94 -8.84
N ALA A 217 3.44 8.92 -8.13
CA ALA A 217 4.38 9.87 -8.71
C ALA A 217 5.61 9.19 -9.28
N LEU A 218 6.17 8.18 -8.59
CA LEU A 218 7.32 7.42 -9.07
C LEU A 218 6.96 6.46 -10.20
N ALA A 219 5.82 5.76 -10.09
CA ALA A 219 5.39 4.81 -11.12
C ALA A 219 5.12 5.51 -12.46
N ARG A 220 4.60 6.73 -12.43
CA ARG A 220 4.37 7.56 -13.62
C ARG A 220 5.65 7.80 -14.43
N GLU A 221 6.80 7.98 -13.79
CA GLU A 221 8.06 8.23 -14.50
C GLU A 221 8.54 7.02 -15.31
N MET A 222 8.09 5.82 -14.95
CA MET A 222 8.46 4.56 -15.62
C MET A 222 7.56 4.20 -16.80
N VAL A 223 6.38 4.83 -16.91
CA VAL A 223 5.38 4.51 -17.93
C VAL A 223 5.06 5.79 -18.71
N ARG A 224 5.87 6.07 -19.74
CA ARG A 224 5.70 7.18 -20.67
C ARG A 224 5.94 6.73 -22.10
#